data_AF-T1EKX5-F1
#
_entry.id   AF-T1EKX5-F1
#
_cell.length_a   1.000
_cell.length_b   1.000
_cell.length_c   1.000
_cell.angle_alpha   90.00
_cell.angle_beta   90.00
_cell.angle_gamma   90.00
#
_symmetry.space_group_name_H-M   'P 1'
#
loop_
_entity.id
_entity.type
_entity.pdbx_description
1 polymer ?
#
loop_
_entity_poly.entity_id
_entity_poly.type
_entity_poly.pdbx_seq_one_letter_code
_entity_poly.pdbx_strand_id
1 'polypeptide(L)'
;QKTFRNMIKSLDISSVNSARLSLRRVFEEVFSDRNCNWGRIVTIVAFSVEVSRFGQKLNNEDSKHFPEKISEFVSEYINEYLSTWIVSQGGW
;
A
#
# COMPACT_ATOMS: atom_id res chain seq x y z
N GLN A 1 -3.46 9.11 15.21
CA GLN A 1 -2.91 8.00 14.40
C GLN A 1 -1.83 7.20 15.15
N LYS A 2 -2.22 6.33 16.09
CA LYS A 2 -1.32 5.34 16.74
C LYS A 2 -1.41 3.95 16.08
N THR A 3 -2.46 3.68 15.32
CA THR A 3 -2.84 2.34 14.84
C THR A 3 -1.92 1.80 13.73
N PHE A 4 -1.59 2.57 12.69
CA PHE A 4 -0.75 2.07 11.58
C PHE A 4 0.67 1.71 12.00
N ARG A 5 1.28 2.49 12.89
CA ARG A 5 2.65 2.22 13.35
C ARG A 5 2.80 0.86 14.04
N ASN A 6 1.76 0.39 14.74
CA ASN A 6 1.79 -0.94 15.35
C ASN A 6 1.63 -2.04 14.30
N MET A 7 0.79 -1.83 13.28
CA MET A 7 0.64 -2.79 12.17
C MET A 7 1.92 -2.92 11.34
N ILE A 8 2.62 -1.81 11.09
CA ILE A 8 3.86 -1.81 10.31
C ILE A 8 4.95 -2.63 10.99
N LYS A 9 5.00 -2.65 12.33
CA LYS A 9 5.96 -3.47 13.08
C LYS A 9 5.75 -4.98 12.90
N SER A 10 4.55 -5.41 12.51
CA SER A 10 4.26 -6.82 12.22
C SER A 10 4.45 -7.18 10.74
N LEU A 11 4.79 -6.22 9.87
CA LEU A 11 5.05 -6.47 8.45
C LEU A 11 6.53 -6.72 8.19
N ASP A 12 6.83 -7.62 7.26
CA ASP A 12 8.17 -7.70 6.69
C ASP A 12 8.34 -6.57 5.68
N ILE A 13 9.19 -5.62 6.04
CA ILE A 13 9.54 -4.44 5.25
C ILE A 13 11.06 -4.33 5.11
N SER A 14 11.80 -5.43 5.32
CA SER A 14 13.26 -5.46 5.22
C SER A 14 13.83 -5.08 3.85
N SER A 15 13.01 -5.21 2.80
CA SER A 15 13.32 -4.84 1.42
C SER A 15 12.07 -4.29 0.71
N VAL A 16 12.27 -3.66 -0.45
CA VAL A 16 11.17 -3.22 -1.32
C VAL A 16 10.28 -4.41 -1.71
N ASN A 17 10.86 -5.56 -2.04
CA ASN A 17 10.11 -6.76 -2.43
C ASN A 17 9.27 -7.30 -1.26
N SER A 18 9.86 -7.40 -0.08
CA SER A 18 9.13 -7.79 1.15
C SER A 18 7.96 -6.84 1.43
N ALA A 19 8.19 -5.53 1.32
CA ALA A 19 7.15 -4.53 1.54
C ALA A 19 6.01 -4.62 0.51
N ARG A 20 6.31 -4.86 -0.78
CA ARG A 20 5.30 -5.09 -1.82
C ARG A 20 4.44 -6.33 -1.51
N LEU A 21 5.06 -7.44 -1.09
CA LEU A 21 4.33 -8.65 -0.68
C LEU A 21 3.47 -8.42 0.55
N SER A 22 3.99 -7.73 1.55
CA SER A 22 3.26 -7.33 2.76
C SER A 22 2.06 -6.44 2.42
N LEU A 23 2.24 -5.42 1.58
CA LEU A 23 1.16 -4.55 1.14
C LEU A 23 0.10 -5.31 0.33
N ARG A 24 0.50 -6.18 -0.60
CA ARG A 24 -0.43 -7.01 -1.38
C ARG A 24 -1.37 -7.79 -0.46
N ARG A 25 -0.84 -8.47 0.55
CA ARG A 25 -1.64 -9.22 1.53
C ARG A 25 -2.60 -8.32 2.31
N VAL A 26 -2.14 -7.14 2.73
CA VAL A 26 -2.99 -6.17 3.41
C VAL A 26 -4.13 -5.71 2.49
N PHE A 27 -3.86 -5.44 1.22
CA PHE A 27 -4.90 -4.98 0.31
C PHE A 27 -5.91 -6.09 -0.01
N GLU A 28 -5.43 -7.31 -0.26
CA GLU A 28 -6.28 -8.49 -0.44
C GLU A 28 -7.22 -8.70 0.77
N GLU A 29 -6.72 -8.50 2.00
CA GLU A 29 -7.53 -8.58 3.20
C GLU A 29 -8.55 -7.42 3.30
N VAL A 30 -8.16 -6.20 2.96
CA VAL A 30 -9.04 -5.01 2.97
C VAL A 30 -10.24 -5.18 2.03
N PHE A 31 -10.07 -5.92 0.91
CA PHE A 31 -11.10 -6.14 -0.10
C PHE A 31 -11.64 -7.58 -0.13
N SER A 32 -11.34 -8.40 0.89
CA SER A 32 -11.70 -9.83 0.95
C SER A 32 -13.22 -10.06 0.94
N ASP A 33 -13.99 -9.14 1.50
CA ASP A 33 -15.46 -9.16 1.55
C ASP A 33 -16.12 -8.68 0.24
N ARG A 34 -15.34 -8.41 -0.81
CA ARG A 34 -15.77 -7.90 -2.12
C ARG A 34 -16.43 -6.52 -2.09
N ASN A 35 -16.35 -5.80 -0.98
CA ASN A 35 -16.83 -4.42 -0.90
C ASN A 35 -15.70 -3.45 -1.25
N CYS A 36 -15.92 -2.62 -2.27
CA CYS A 36 -15.03 -1.51 -2.59
C CYS A 36 -15.73 -0.18 -2.30
N ASN A 37 -15.00 0.75 -1.68
CA ASN A 37 -15.45 2.13 -1.46
C ASN A 37 -14.25 3.07 -1.38
N TRP A 38 -14.49 4.36 -1.55
CA TRP A 38 -13.47 5.39 -1.51
C TRP A 38 -12.67 5.40 -0.20
N GLY A 39 -13.33 5.15 0.94
CA GLY A 39 -12.66 5.09 2.23
C GLY A 39 -11.58 4.00 2.29
N ARG A 40 -11.84 2.82 1.72
CA ARG A 40 -10.86 1.72 1.63
C ARG A 40 -9.73 2.03 0.67
N ILE A 41 -10.03 2.63 -0.49
CA ILE A 41 -9.01 3.08 -1.46
C ILE A 41 -8.07 4.10 -0.81
N VAL A 42 -8.61 5.13 -0.17
CA VAL A 42 -7.82 6.14 0.55
C VAL A 42 -7.01 5.49 1.68
N THR A 43 -7.57 4.50 2.37
CA THR A 43 -6.88 3.78 3.45
C THR A 43 -5.65 3.03 2.94
N ILE A 44 -5.73 2.30 1.83
CA ILE A 44 -4.56 1.57 1.29
C ILE A 44 -3.47 2.52 0.82
N VAL A 45 -3.83 3.68 0.24
CA VAL A 45 -2.88 4.72 -0.18
C VAL A 45 -2.20 5.32 1.07
N ALA A 46 -2.97 5.73 2.08
CA ALA A 46 -2.43 6.29 3.31
C ALA A 46 -1.54 5.30 4.07
N PHE A 47 -1.92 4.03 4.11
CA PHE A 47 -1.11 2.98 4.73
C PHE A 47 0.22 2.77 4.01
N SER A 48 0.20 2.81 2.68
CA SER A 48 1.41 2.68 1.85
C SER A 48 2.39 3.82 2.06
N VAL A 49 1.90 5.04 2.28
CA VAL A 49 2.76 6.19 2.64
C VAL A 49 3.50 5.92 3.96
N GLU A 50 2.83 5.36 4.96
CA GLU A 50 3.47 5.02 6.23
C GLU A 50 4.50 3.87 6.08
N VAL A 51 4.22 2.88 5.23
CA VAL A 51 5.19 1.82 4.88
C VAL A 51 6.41 2.41 4.17
N SER A 52 6.23 3.30 3.19
CA SER A 52 7.32 4.00 2.51
C SER A 52 8.20 4.79 3.47
N ARG A 53 7.59 5.54 4.40
CA ARG A 53 8.30 6.29 5.45
C ARG A 53 9.10 5.40 6.38
N PHE A 54 8.64 4.18 6.64
CA PHE A 54 9.39 3.22 7.43
C PHE A 54 10.56 2.65 6.61
N GLY A 55 10.31 2.24 5.37
CA GLY A 55 11.33 1.68 4.48
C GLY A 55 12.52 2.61 4.22
N GLN A 56 12.26 3.91 4.08
CA GLN A 56 13.32 4.93 3.96
C GLN A 56 14.31 4.93 5.15
N LYS A 57 13.89 4.49 6.34
CA LYS A 57 14.72 4.50 7.56
C LYS A 57 15.63 3.27 7.70
N LEU A 58 15.56 2.31 6.77
CA LEU A 58 16.36 1.08 6.82
C LEU A 58 17.84 1.31 6.47
N ASN A 59 18.20 2.50 5.95
CA ASN A 59 19.57 2.91 5.64
C ASN A 59 20.37 1.90 4.78
N ASN A 60 19.71 1.25 3.81
CA ASN A 60 20.34 0.39 2.79
C ASN A 60 20.33 1.08 1.42
N GLU A 61 21.03 0.54 0.42
CA GLU A 61 21.12 1.16 -0.91
C GLU A 61 19.75 1.38 -1.56
N ASP A 62 18.80 0.48 -1.31
CA ASP A 62 17.44 0.55 -1.85
C ASP A 62 16.56 1.61 -1.15
N SER A 63 16.93 2.11 0.03
CA SER A 63 16.07 2.97 0.84
C SER A 63 15.77 4.32 0.17
N LYS A 64 16.67 4.79 -0.70
CA LYS A 64 16.51 6.03 -1.48
C LYS A 64 15.33 5.95 -2.45
N HIS A 65 15.14 4.79 -3.07
CA HIS A 65 14.12 4.56 -4.09
C HIS A 65 12.84 3.92 -3.53
N PHE A 66 12.79 3.68 -2.22
CA PHE A 66 11.67 3.02 -1.55
C PHE A 66 10.31 3.69 -1.82
N PRO A 67 10.15 5.03 -1.68
CA PRO A 67 8.85 5.66 -1.94
C PRO A 67 8.40 5.53 -3.39
N GLU A 68 9.33 5.65 -4.34
CA GLU A 68 9.04 5.57 -5.77
C GLU A 68 8.56 4.15 -6.11
N LYS A 69 9.26 3.13 -5.60
CA LYS A 69 8.91 1.73 -5.83
C LYS A 69 7.60 1.29 -5.16
N ILE A 70 7.30 1.83 -3.98
CA ILE A 70 6.01 1.59 -3.33
C ILE A 70 4.89 2.35 -4.06
N SER A 71 5.13 3.58 -4.51
CA SER A 71 4.13 4.34 -5.27
C SER A 71 3.81 3.68 -6.61
N GLU A 72 4.82 3.16 -7.31
CA GLU A 72 4.68 2.36 -8.53
C GLU A 72 3.77 1.15 -8.25
N PHE A 73 4.10 0.36 -7.23
CA PHE A 73 3.30 -0.80 -6.83
C PHE A 73 1.84 -0.47 -6.48
N VAL A 74 1.59 0.59 -5.71
CA VAL A 74 0.23 0.98 -5.31
C VAL A 74 -0.58 1.42 -6.52
N SER A 75 0.05 2.16 -7.44
CA SER A 75 -0.58 2.59 -8.69
C SER A 75 -0.94 1.40 -9.58
N GLU A 76 -0.01 0.44 -9.72
CA GLU A 76 -0.23 -0.82 -10.43
C GLU A 76 -1.42 -1.59 -9.84
N TYR A 77 -1.47 -1.74 -8.51
CA TYR A 77 -2.56 -2.45 -7.83
C TYR A 77 -3.92 -1.76 -8.04
N ILE A 78 -3.97 -0.43 -7.89
CA ILE A 78 -5.20 0.33 -8.13
C ILE A 78 -5.67 0.16 -9.58
N ASN A 79 -4.74 0.25 -10.53
CA ASN A 79 -5.07 0.10 -11.95
C ASN A 79 -5.54 -1.32 -12.30
N GLU A 80 -4.88 -2.34 -11.76
CA GLU A 80 -5.18 -3.74 -12.06
C GLU A 80 -6.49 -4.21 -11.40
N TYR A 81 -6.75 -3.84 -10.14
CA TYR A 81 -7.84 -4.44 -9.36
C TYR A 81 -8.99 -3.49 -9.06
N LEU A 82 -8.77 -2.17 -9.03
CA LEU A 82 -9.75 -1.20 -8.53
C LEU A 82 -10.28 -0.26 -9.63
N SER A 83 -9.62 -0.20 -10.79
CA SER A 83 -9.96 0.71 -11.89
C SER A 83 -11.39 0.56 -12.39
N THR A 84 -11.88 -0.68 -12.55
CA THR A 84 -13.26 -0.94 -12.99
C THR A 84 -14.27 -0.34 -12.00
N TRP A 85 -14.04 -0.51 -10.70
CA TRP A 85 -14.90 0.08 -9.68
C TRP A 85 -14.82 1.60 -9.72
N ILE A 86 -13.61 2.19 -9.77
CA ILE A 86 -13.40 3.64 -9.82
C ILE A 86 -14.15 4.26 -11.00
N VAL A 87 -14.01 3.70 -12.20
CA VAL A 87 -14.72 4.17 -13.40
C VAL A 87 -16.23 4.05 -13.24
N SER A 88 -16.72 2.96 -12.63
CA SER A 88 -18.16 2.79 -12.36
C SER A 88 -18.74 3.84 -11.40
N GLN A 89 -17.90 4.49 -10.60
CA GLN A 89 -18.27 5.57 -9.67
C GLN A 89 -18.09 6.98 -10.26
N GLY A 90 -17.79 7.10 -11.55
CA GLY A 90 -17.60 8.40 -12.22
C GLY A 90 -16.14 8.85 -12.33
N GLY A 91 -15.18 8.02 -11.91
CA GLY A 91 -13.76 8.36 -11.93
C GLY A 91 -13.31 9.16 -10.70
N TRP A 92 -12.14 9.78 -10.81
CA TRP A 92 -11.57 10.69 -9.82
C TRP A 92 -12.11 12.11 -9.99
#